data_AF-A0A9W6YI16-F1
#
_entry.id   AF-A0A9W6YI16-F1
#
_cell.length_a   1.000
_cell.length_b   1.000
_cell.length_c   1.000
_cell.angle_alpha   90.00
_cell.angle_beta   90.00
_cell.angle_gamma   90.00
#
_symmetry.space_group_name_H-M   'P 1'
#
loop_
_entity.id
_entity.type
_entity.pdbx_description
1 polymer ?
#
loop_
_entity_poly.entity_id
_entity_poly.type
_entity_poly.pdbx_seq_one_letter_code
_entity_poly.pdbx_strand_id
1 'polypeptide(L)' 'MLVKNFPDRPQIQLNPDVTRRLDFDESLLPEDSWIQDLGEDEFEVEKITDMRTGRRTRYGRVYREFLVH' A
#
# COMPACT_ATOMS: atom_id res chain seq x y z
N MET A 1 6.40 28.05 -19.77
CA MET A 1 6.38 26.85 -18.91
C MET A 1 7.29 25.81 -19.55
N LEU A 2 8.32 25.34 -18.85
CA LEU A 2 9.28 24.37 -19.38
C LEU A 2 8.70 22.96 -19.20
N VAL A 3 8.14 22.41 -20.28
CA VAL A 3 7.70 21.00 -20.30
C VAL A 3 8.96 20.15 -20.35
N LYS A 4 9.19 19.33 -19.32
CA LYS A 4 10.28 18.35 -19.33
C LYS A 4 9.95 17.29 -20.38
N ASN A 5 10.70 17.30 -21.48
CA ASN A 5 10.64 16.28 -22.51
C ASN A 5 11.53 15.10 -22.11
N PHE A 6 10.97 13.89 -22.15
CA PHE A 6 11.67 12.65 -21.88
C PHE A 6 11.70 11.83 -23.17
N PRO A 7 12.70 12.06 -24.05
CA PRO A 7 12.75 11.42 -25.37
C PRO A 7 12.90 9.89 -25.29
N ASP A 8 13.46 9.38 -24.20
CA ASP A 8 13.65 7.94 -23.96
C ASP A 8 12.38 7.24 -23.45
N ARG A 9 11.33 8.01 -23.11
CA ARG A 9 10.07 7.41 -22.67
C ARG A 9 9.33 6.85 -23.89
N PRO A 10 9.02 5.55 -23.94
CA PRO A 10 8.16 5.03 -24.99
C PRO A 10 6.79 5.71 -24.90
N GLN A 11 6.37 6.37 -25.98
CA GLN A 11 5.00 6.87 -26.14
C GLN A 11 4.10 5.67 -26.44
N ILE A 12 3.80 4.87 -25.43
CA ILE A 12 2.74 3.86 -25.52
C ILE A 12 1.42 4.61 -25.61
N GLN A 13 0.88 4.70 -26.82
CA GLN A 13 -0.53 5.01 -27.02
C GLN A 13 -1.29 3.71 -26.79
N LEU A 14 -2.08 3.68 -25.72
CA LEU A 14 -2.98 2.55 -25.47
C LEU A 14 -3.98 2.49 -26.62
N ASN A 15 -4.04 1.34 -27.30
CA ASN A 15 -5.03 1.09 -28.34
C ASN A 15 -6.44 1.20 -27.71
N PRO A 16 -7.40 1.94 -28.28
CA PRO A 16 -8.74 2.11 -27.71
C PRO A 16 -9.47 0.78 -27.43
N ASP A 17 -9.13 -0.29 -28.14
CA ASP A 17 -9.66 -1.63 -27.86
C ASP A 17 -9.11 -2.23 -26.55
N VAL A 18 -7.92 -1.85 -26.12
CA VAL A 18 -7.33 -2.21 -24.83
C VAL A 18 -7.98 -1.40 -23.71
N THR A 19 -8.41 -0.16 -23.99
CA THR A 19 -9.17 0.67 -23.04
C THR A 19 -10.55 0.11 -22.74
N ARG A 20 -11.18 -0.60 -23.68
CA ARG A 20 -12.46 -1.30 -23.47
C ARG A 20 -12.33 -2.61 -22.70
N ARG A 21 -11.13 -3.22 -22.68
CA ARG A 21 -10.78 -4.44 -21.92
C ARG A 21 -10.10 -4.13 -20.59
N LEU A 22 -10.24 -2.90 -20.12
CA LEU A 22 -10.18 -2.61 -18.70
C LEU A 22 -11.62 -2.76 -18.20
N ASP A 23 -12.15 -3.95 -18.35
CA ASP A 23 -13.21 -4.44 -17.49
C ASP A 23 -12.62 -4.42 -16.08
N PHE A 24 -12.77 -3.27 -15.42
CA PHE A 24 -12.83 -3.19 -13.97
C PHE A 24 -14.11 -3.91 -13.51
N ASP A 25 -14.34 -5.14 -14.00
CA ASP A 25 -15.24 -6.10 -13.38
C ASP A 25 -14.57 -6.63 -12.11
N GLU A 26 -14.08 -5.68 -11.28
CA GLU A 26 -13.98 -5.90 -9.86
C GLU A 26 -15.42 -6.16 -9.41
N SER A 27 -15.82 -7.42 -9.50
CA SER A 27 -16.93 -7.96 -8.76
C SER A 27 -16.73 -7.42 -7.35
N LEU A 28 -17.68 -6.61 -6.89
CA LEU A 28 -17.63 -6.08 -5.54
C LEU A 28 -17.57 -7.30 -4.64
N LEU A 29 -16.37 -7.54 -4.11
CA LEU A 29 -16.19 -8.57 -3.11
C LEU A 29 -17.14 -8.23 -1.97
N PRO A 30 -17.66 -9.23 -1.25
CA PRO A 30 -18.42 -8.96 -0.03
C PRO A 30 -17.69 -7.93 0.83
N GLU A 31 -18.43 -7.07 1.53
CA GLU A 31 -17.83 -6.04 2.40
C GLU A 31 -16.80 -6.64 3.36
N ASP A 32 -17.04 -7.88 3.77
CA ASP A 32 -16.22 -8.66 4.69
C ASP A 32 -15.01 -9.33 4.02
N SER A 33 -14.78 -9.18 2.72
CA SER A 33 -13.65 -9.81 2.01
C SER A 33 -12.28 -9.28 2.43
N TRP A 34 -12.26 -8.21 3.22
CA TRP A 34 -11.05 -7.61 3.79
C TRP A 34 -10.86 -7.97 5.27
N ILE A 35 -11.84 -8.65 5.88
CA ILE A 35 -11.74 -9.13 7.26
C ILE A 35 -10.92 -10.43 7.21
N GLN A 36 -9.72 -10.39 7.76
CA GLN A 36 -8.94 -11.61 8.01
C GLN A 36 -9.33 -12.15 9.38
N ASP A 37 -9.43 -13.48 9.47
CA ASP A 37 -9.54 -14.14 10.76
C ASP A 37 -8.29 -13.82 11.57
N LEU A 38 -8.47 -13.43 12.84
CA LEU A 38 -7.38 -13.09 13.74
C LEU A 38 -6.41 -14.27 13.83
N GLY A 39 -5.17 -14.07 13.37
CA GLY A 39 -4.12 -15.08 13.47
C GLY A 39 -3.79 -15.43 14.92
N GLU A 40 -3.16 -16.58 15.17
CA GLU A 40 -2.71 -16.97 16.52
C GLU A 40 -1.71 -15.95 17.15
N ASP A 41 -1.10 -15.10 16.32
CA ASP A 41 -0.14 -14.06 16.69
C ASP A 41 -0.72 -12.64 16.63
N GLU A 42 -2.01 -12.48 16.35
CA GLU A 42 -2.68 -11.20 16.35
C GLU A 42 -3.46 -10.97 17.65
N PHE A 43 -3.36 -9.77 18.21
CA PHE A 43 -3.93 -9.43 19.51
C PHE A 43 -4.70 -8.13 19.43
N GLU A 44 -5.86 -8.07 20.09
CA GLU A 44 -6.57 -6.83 20.31
C GLU A 44 -5.78 -5.97 21.31
N VAL A 45 -5.46 -4.74 20.92
CA VAL A 45 -4.70 -3.78 21.74
C VAL A 45 -5.68 -2.74 22.29
N GLU A 46 -5.89 -2.71 23.60
CA GLU A 46 -6.76 -1.72 24.24
C GLU A 46 -6.18 -0.31 24.12
N LYS A 47 -4.89 -0.15 24.47
CA LYS A 47 -4.23 1.16 24.43
C LYS A 47 -2.73 1.06 24.17
N ILE A 48 -2.25 1.92 23.28
CA ILE A 48 -0.82 2.19 23.12
C ILE A 48 -0.44 3.33 24.07
N THR A 49 0.41 3.04 25.05
CA THR A 49 0.83 4.00 26.09
C THR A 49 2.08 4.78 25.71
N ASP A 50 2.96 4.19 24.90
CA ASP A 50 4.15 4.84 24.37
C ASP A 50 4.51 4.30 22.98
N MET A 51 5.21 5.12 22.18
CA MET A 51 5.70 4.75 20.86
C MET A 51 7.11 5.33 20.65
N ARG A 52 8.05 4.45 20.31
CA ARG A 52 9.42 4.82 19.98
C ARG A 52 9.69 4.54 18.52
N THR A 53 10.46 5.41 17.88
CA THR A 53 10.90 5.20 16.50
C THR A 53 12.41 5.21 16.43
N GLY A 54 12.97 4.39 15.54
CA GLY A 54 14.41 4.24 15.42
C GLY A 54 14.83 3.79 14.03
N ARG A 55 16.14 3.82 13.79
CA ARG A 55 16.73 3.30 12.56
C ARG A 55 18.01 2.55 12.91
N ARG A 56 18.05 1.24 12.62
CA ARG A 56 19.18 0.38 13.01
C ARG A 56 20.46 0.73 12.25
N THR A 57 20.36 1.20 11.01
CA THR A 57 21.51 1.53 10.15
C THR A 57 21.28 2.86 9.42
N ARG A 58 22.33 3.44 8.82
CA ARG A 58 22.23 4.74 8.11
C ARG A 58 21.24 4.74 6.94
N TYR A 59 21.02 3.60 6.30
CA TYR A 59 20.11 3.47 5.15
C TYR A 59 18.97 2.48 5.42
N GLY A 60 18.84 2.01 6.66
CA GLY A 60 17.80 1.04 7.04
C GLY A 60 16.41 1.66 7.08
N ARG A 61 15.38 0.81 7.12
CA ARG A 61 14.01 1.28 7.35
C ARG A 61 13.87 1.82 8.77
N VAL A 62 13.01 2.83 8.92
CA VAL A 62 12.59 3.30 10.24
C VAL A 62 11.68 2.23 10.84
N TYR A 63 11.98 1.79 12.05
CA TYR A 63 11.14 0.86 12.81
C TYR A 63 10.38 1.63 13.90
N ARG A 64 9.27 1.03 14.36
CA ARG A 64 8.45 1.54 15.46
C ARG A 64 8.31 0.45 16.51
N GLU A 65 8.46 0.83 17.77
CA GLU A 65 8.23 0.00 18.94
C GLU A 65 7.07 0.61 19.72
N PHE A 66 6.15 -0.23 20.18
CA PHE A 66 4.94 0.18 20.88
C PHE A 66 4.92 -0.44 22.27
N LEU A 67 4.56 0.36 23.27
CA LEU A 67 4.22 -0.14 24.59
C LEU A 67 2.70 -0.26 24.67
N VAL A 68 2.22 -1.49 24.73
CA VAL A 68 0.79 -1.84 24.85
C VAL A 68 0.43 -2.01 26.33
N HIS A 69 -0.73 -1.51 26.76
CA HIS A 69 -1.34 -1.78 28.06
C HIS A 69 -2.46 -2.80 27.94
#